data_AF-A0A261ANG5-F1
#
_entry.id   AF-A0A261ANG5-F1
#
_cell.length_a   1.000
_cell.length_b   1.000
_cell.length_c   1.000
_cell.angle_alpha   90.00
_cell.angle_beta   90.00
_cell.angle_gamma   90.00
#
_symmetry.space_group_name_H-M   'P 1'
#
loop_
_entity.id
_entity.type
_entity.pdbx_description
1 polymer ?
#
loop_
_entity_poly.entity_id
_entity_poly.type
_entity_poly.pdbx_seq_one_letter_code
_entity_poly.pdbx_strand_id
1 'polypeptide(L)'
;MKMGGATIKSRCIKSTESKNFNHYLEYLHSEQNVVINSLQLHINYIFRNEPRVQINVYCTDSLSLSTLIKNAKDSFVIQRLFSTATLEYFLKRHPTLESLHIKSNFTDEKLQEDAKLWKLDRLAFRNSEDMTPMLMRKFNGRYMILDNSNYSKEFWQGLIRKWIRRESYHNLQAQTGGGKWASIRDTGYAVHFFVWD
;
A
#
# COMPACT_ATOMS: atom_id res chain seq x y z
N MET A 1 -26.71 15.73 0.33
CA MET A 1 -25.96 15.77 -0.95
C MET A 1 -26.39 14.59 -1.83
N LYS A 2 -26.45 14.75 -3.16
CA LYS A 2 -26.68 13.62 -4.08
C LYS A 2 -25.34 13.02 -4.52
N MET A 3 -25.15 11.73 -4.32
CA MET A 3 -23.92 11.00 -4.66
C MET A 3 -24.28 9.59 -5.10
N GLY A 4 -23.76 9.13 -6.25
CA GLY A 4 -24.01 7.77 -6.74
C GLY A 4 -25.48 7.39 -6.89
N GLY A 5 -26.38 8.37 -7.11
CA GLY A 5 -27.83 8.16 -7.17
C GLY A 5 -28.56 8.21 -5.81
N ALA A 6 -27.84 8.22 -4.69
CA ALA A 6 -28.42 8.30 -3.34
C ALA A 6 -28.42 9.75 -2.80
N THR A 7 -29.36 10.05 -1.90
CA THR A 7 -29.36 11.30 -1.12
C THR A 7 -28.84 11.00 0.29
N ILE A 8 -27.71 11.62 0.64
CA ILE A 8 -27.00 11.38 1.91
C ILE A 8 -27.06 12.63 2.78
N LYS A 9 -27.26 12.47 4.10
CA LYS A 9 -27.10 13.55 5.07
C LYS A 9 -25.62 13.73 5.36
N SER A 10 -25.03 14.77 4.78
CA SER A 10 -23.59 15.01 4.85
C SER A 10 -23.26 16.49 4.84
N ARG A 11 -22.08 16.83 5.36
CA ARG A 11 -21.47 18.16 5.17
C ARG A 11 -20.09 18.01 4.54
N CYS A 12 -19.76 18.95 3.66
CA CYS A 12 -18.41 19.06 3.09
C CYS A 12 -17.65 20.13 3.86
N ILE A 13 -16.42 19.82 4.26
CA ILE A 13 -15.53 20.74 4.96
C ILE A 13 -14.24 20.86 4.17
N LYS A 14 -13.79 22.10 3.97
CA LYS A 14 -12.49 22.42 3.38
C LYS A 14 -11.51 22.68 4.53
N SER A 15 -10.43 21.90 4.63
CA SER A 15 -9.32 22.26 5.52
C SER A 15 -8.33 23.15 4.78
N THR A 16 -7.95 24.24 5.44
CA THR A 16 -6.97 25.22 4.97
C THR A 16 -5.61 25.06 5.68
N GLU A 17 -5.50 24.13 6.63
CA GLU A 17 -4.32 23.97 7.50
C GLU A 17 -3.13 23.30 6.80
N SER A 18 -3.33 22.72 5.62
CA SER A 18 -2.24 22.11 4.84
C SER A 18 -2.11 22.77 3.48
N LYS A 19 -0.90 22.81 2.92
CA LYS A 19 -0.63 23.23 1.52
C LYS A 19 -1.40 22.38 0.49
N ASN A 20 -2.02 21.27 0.92
CA ASN A 20 -2.91 20.43 0.12
C ASN A 20 -4.37 20.76 0.48
N PHE A 21 -5.19 21.04 -0.53
CA PHE A 21 -6.63 21.24 -0.34
C PHE A 21 -7.32 19.90 -0.06
N ASN A 22 -7.49 19.58 1.22
CA ASN A 22 -8.25 18.40 1.62
C ASN A 22 -9.73 18.74 1.74
N HIS A 23 -10.57 17.99 1.03
CA HIS A 23 -12.02 18.03 1.17
C HIS A 23 -12.45 16.81 1.98
N TYR A 24 -13.17 17.05 3.07
CA TYR A 24 -13.72 16.00 3.93
C TYR A 24 -15.21 15.87 3.70
N LEU A 25 -15.67 14.63 3.62
CA LEU A 25 -17.09 14.30 3.64
C LEU A 25 -17.42 13.71 5.00
N GLU A 26 -18.15 14.46 5.81
CA GLU A 26 -18.69 13.95 7.07
C GLU A 26 -20.11 13.42 6.84
N TYR A 27 -20.41 12.27 7.44
CA TYR A 27 -21.68 11.57 7.33
C TYR A 27 -22.00 10.84 8.64
N LEU A 28 -23.27 10.49 8.85
CA LEU A 28 -23.70 9.73 10.02
C LEU A 28 -23.13 8.31 9.98
N HIS A 29 -22.60 7.81 11.10
CA HIS A 29 -22.02 6.48 11.18
C HIS A 29 -23.00 5.38 10.72
N SER A 30 -24.29 5.53 11.03
CA SER A 30 -25.36 4.61 10.57
C SER A 30 -25.53 4.56 9.04
N GLU A 31 -25.09 5.59 8.30
CA GLU A 31 -25.18 5.67 6.85
C GLU A 31 -23.90 5.17 6.14
N GLN A 32 -22.87 4.72 6.88
CA GLN A 32 -21.54 4.43 6.32
C GLN A 32 -21.54 3.51 5.10
N ASN A 33 -22.33 2.42 5.12
CA ASN A 33 -22.39 1.48 4.01
C ASN A 33 -22.98 2.14 2.75
N VAL A 34 -24.01 2.96 2.93
CA VAL A 34 -24.64 3.70 1.83
C VAL A 34 -23.67 4.73 1.27
N VAL A 35 -22.94 5.44 2.14
CA VAL A 35 -21.99 6.47 1.72
C VAL A 35 -20.84 5.87 0.91
N ILE A 36 -20.18 4.83 1.40
CA ILE A 36 -19.02 4.23 0.71
C ILE A 36 -19.42 3.66 -0.65
N ASN A 37 -20.55 2.94 -0.74
CA ASN A 37 -21.06 2.42 -2.01
C ASN A 37 -21.41 3.54 -3.00
N SER A 38 -22.07 4.59 -2.51
CA SER A 38 -22.46 5.75 -3.33
C SER A 38 -21.23 6.52 -3.83
N LEU A 39 -20.20 6.65 -2.99
CA LEU A 39 -18.95 7.30 -3.36
C LEU A 39 -18.25 6.53 -4.48
N GLN A 40 -18.19 5.20 -4.39
CA GLN A 40 -17.61 4.39 -5.45
C GLN A 40 -18.38 4.53 -6.77
N LEU A 41 -19.71 4.47 -6.74
CA LEU A 41 -20.54 4.69 -7.94
C LEU A 41 -20.30 6.08 -8.55
N HIS A 42 -20.17 7.09 -7.70
CA HIS A 42 -19.93 8.46 -8.14
C HIS A 42 -18.55 8.63 -8.78
N ILE A 43 -17.51 8.04 -8.18
CA ILE A 43 -16.15 7.99 -8.73
C ILE A 43 -16.17 7.31 -10.11
N ASN A 44 -16.81 6.14 -10.22
CA ASN A 44 -16.92 5.42 -11.50
C ASN A 44 -17.64 6.26 -12.57
N TYR A 45 -18.69 6.98 -12.19
CA TYR A 45 -19.42 7.87 -13.09
C TYR A 45 -18.56 9.06 -13.56
N ILE A 46 -17.83 9.71 -12.65
CA ILE A 46 -16.99 10.88 -12.98
C ILE A 46 -15.85 10.47 -13.92
N PHE A 47 -15.14 9.40 -13.59
CA PHE A 47 -13.91 9.04 -14.30
C PHE A 47 -14.14 8.19 -15.55
N ARG A 48 -15.37 7.72 -15.79
CA ARG A 48 -15.86 7.03 -17.01
C ARG A 48 -15.11 5.75 -17.44
N ASN A 49 -13.94 5.44 -16.86
CA ASN A 49 -13.02 4.37 -17.21
C ASN A 49 -12.34 3.86 -15.93
N GLU A 50 -12.89 2.81 -15.30
CA GLU A 50 -12.35 2.07 -14.13
C GLU A 50 -11.15 2.76 -13.45
N PRO A 51 -11.39 3.82 -12.67
CA PRO A 51 -10.31 4.64 -12.15
C PRO A 51 -9.40 3.77 -11.28
N ARG A 52 -8.11 4.10 -11.28
CA ARG A 52 -7.16 3.44 -10.40
C ARG A 52 -7.45 3.88 -8.95
N VAL A 53 -8.18 3.05 -8.22
CA VAL A 53 -8.58 3.34 -6.83
C VAL A 53 -7.52 2.88 -5.85
N GLN A 54 -7.11 3.81 -4.97
CA GLN A 54 -6.32 3.51 -3.78
C GLN A 54 -7.19 3.55 -2.53
N ILE A 55 -7.06 2.55 -1.67
CA ILE A 55 -7.72 2.53 -0.34
C ILE A 55 -6.70 2.88 0.74
N ASN A 56 -7.07 3.80 1.64
CA ASN A 56 -6.28 4.09 2.83
C ASN A 56 -7.01 3.61 4.09
N VAL A 57 -6.40 2.69 4.83
CA VAL A 57 -6.93 2.06 6.04
C VAL A 57 -6.11 2.56 7.24
N TYR A 58 -6.77 3.13 8.24
CA TYR A 58 -6.11 3.73 9.41
C TYR A 58 -6.51 3.10 10.76
N CYS A 59 -7.55 2.28 10.77
CA CYS A 59 -8.06 1.58 11.95
C CYS A 59 -8.83 0.30 11.56
N THR A 60 -9.19 -0.53 12.55
CA THR A 60 -9.95 -1.78 12.33
C THR A 60 -11.29 -1.55 11.64
N ASP A 61 -12.03 -0.50 12.01
CA ASP A 61 -13.32 -0.19 11.38
C ASP A 61 -13.15 0.15 9.90
N SER A 62 -12.13 0.95 9.57
CA SER A 62 -11.80 1.26 8.17
C SER A 62 -11.35 0.04 7.37
N LEU A 63 -10.77 -0.97 8.03
CA LEU A 63 -10.39 -2.23 7.37
C LEU A 63 -11.63 -3.02 6.98
N SER A 64 -12.61 -3.13 7.87
CA SER A 64 -13.90 -3.77 7.56
C SER A 64 -14.66 -3.04 6.45
N LEU A 65 -14.74 -1.70 6.55
CA LEU A 65 -15.41 -0.87 5.55
C LEU A 65 -14.72 -0.89 4.19
N SER A 66 -13.39 -1.06 4.16
CA SER A 66 -12.64 -1.14 2.90
C SER A 66 -13.20 -2.22 1.97
N THR A 67 -13.74 -3.30 2.51
CA THR A 67 -14.28 -4.44 1.75
C THR A 67 -15.50 -4.10 0.89
N LEU A 68 -16.13 -2.94 1.14
CA LEU A 68 -17.22 -2.42 0.32
C LEU A 68 -16.70 -1.79 -0.99
N ILE A 69 -15.44 -1.34 -1.01
CA ILE A 69 -14.82 -0.73 -2.20
C ILE A 69 -14.29 -1.85 -3.10
N LYS A 70 -14.89 -1.99 -4.28
CA LYS A 70 -14.48 -2.98 -5.29
C LYS A 70 -13.32 -2.48 -6.16
N ASN A 71 -12.61 -3.41 -6.81
CA ASN A 71 -11.61 -3.11 -7.85
C ASN A 71 -10.48 -2.15 -7.43
N ALA A 72 -10.16 -2.08 -6.14
CA ALA A 72 -9.01 -1.34 -5.67
C ALA A 72 -7.72 -1.96 -6.21
N LYS A 73 -6.82 -1.10 -6.66
CA LYS A 73 -5.53 -1.48 -7.26
C LYS A 73 -4.36 -1.23 -6.32
N ASP A 74 -4.50 -0.24 -5.46
CA ASP A 74 -3.47 0.14 -4.50
C ASP A 74 -4.08 0.25 -3.10
N SER A 75 -3.28 0.01 -2.07
CA SER A 75 -3.70 0.20 -0.70
C SER A 75 -2.57 0.69 0.19
N PHE A 76 -2.92 1.54 1.14
CA PHE A 76 -2.05 1.92 2.25
C PHE A 76 -2.73 1.57 3.57
N VAL A 77 -2.09 0.72 4.36
CA VAL A 77 -2.61 0.24 5.64
C VAL A 77 -1.71 0.75 6.75
N ILE A 78 -2.28 1.57 7.63
CA ILE A 78 -1.71 1.90 8.93
C ILE A 78 -2.52 1.16 9.99
N GLN A 79 -1.86 0.25 10.69
CA GLN A 79 -2.38 -0.33 11.93
C GLN A 79 -1.26 -0.38 12.96
N ARG A 80 -1.61 -0.38 14.25
CA ARG A 80 -0.60 -0.50 15.30
C ARG A 80 -0.14 -1.95 15.44
N LEU A 81 -1.09 -2.88 15.45
CA LEU A 81 -0.88 -4.32 15.54
C LEU A 81 -1.59 -4.94 14.35
N PHE A 82 -0.84 -5.64 13.51
CA PHE A 82 -1.39 -6.25 12.30
C PHE A 82 -0.95 -7.70 12.24
N SER A 83 -1.91 -8.61 12.45
CA SER A 83 -1.64 -10.03 12.36
C SER A 83 -1.61 -10.49 10.91
N THR A 84 -0.88 -11.57 10.64
CA THR A 84 -0.87 -12.23 9.35
C THR A 84 -2.27 -12.63 8.90
N ALA A 85 -3.11 -13.14 9.82
CA ALA A 85 -4.49 -13.49 9.52
C ALA A 85 -5.34 -12.28 9.05
N THR A 86 -5.11 -11.10 9.64
CA THR A 86 -5.81 -9.87 9.24
C THR A 86 -5.34 -9.41 7.85
N LEU A 87 -4.04 -9.49 7.58
CA LEU A 87 -3.48 -9.22 6.26
C LEU A 87 -4.04 -10.16 5.19
N GLU A 88 -4.09 -11.46 5.44
CA GLU A 88 -4.64 -12.45 4.52
C GLU A 88 -6.13 -12.22 4.26
N TYR A 89 -6.90 -11.94 5.32
CA TYR A 89 -8.30 -11.57 5.19
C TYR A 89 -8.47 -10.35 4.29
N PHE A 90 -7.68 -9.30 4.52
CA PHE A 90 -7.68 -8.09 3.72
C PHE A 90 -7.35 -8.37 2.25
N LEU A 91 -6.25 -9.09 1.98
CA LEU A 91 -5.82 -9.45 0.63
C LEU A 91 -6.84 -10.33 -0.12
N LYS A 92 -7.54 -11.22 0.60
CA LYS A 92 -8.60 -12.07 0.04
C LYS A 92 -9.82 -11.24 -0.40
N ARG A 93 -10.18 -10.20 0.37
CA ARG A 93 -11.28 -9.30 0.05
C ARG A 93 -10.98 -8.32 -1.07
N HIS A 94 -9.69 -8.13 -1.37
CA HIS A 94 -9.22 -7.23 -2.42
C HIS A 94 -8.44 -7.98 -3.51
N PRO A 95 -9.11 -8.87 -4.30
CA PRO A 95 -8.48 -9.74 -5.29
C PRO A 95 -7.62 -8.98 -6.31
N THR A 96 -8.02 -7.77 -6.68
CA THR A 96 -7.43 -6.95 -7.73
C THR A 96 -6.23 -6.09 -7.30
N LEU A 97 -5.84 -6.11 -6.02
CA LEU A 97 -4.70 -5.34 -5.53
C LEU A 97 -3.43 -5.72 -6.27
N GLU A 98 -2.74 -4.70 -6.75
CA GLU A 98 -1.41 -4.77 -7.37
C GLU A 98 -0.35 -4.19 -6.43
N SER A 99 -0.72 -3.21 -5.59
CA SER A 99 0.17 -2.56 -4.65
C SER A 99 -0.37 -2.56 -3.22
N LEU A 100 0.52 -2.83 -2.27
CA LEU A 100 0.22 -2.67 -0.85
C LEU A 100 1.39 -1.98 -0.13
N HIS A 101 1.07 -0.92 0.60
CA HIS A 101 1.97 -0.26 1.52
C HIS A 101 1.47 -0.49 2.95
N ILE A 102 2.32 -1.06 3.80
CA ILE A 102 2.01 -1.41 5.18
C ILE A 102 2.89 -0.60 6.12
N LYS A 103 2.26 0.12 7.03
CA LYS A 103 2.89 0.71 8.20
C LYS A 103 2.25 0.09 9.45
N SER A 104 2.81 -1.01 9.90
CA SER A 104 2.37 -1.70 11.11
C SER A 104 3.48 -2.50 11.75
N ASN A 105 3.36 -2.74 13.05
CA ASN A 105 4.10 -3.77 13.75
C ASN A 105 3.33 -5.09 13.59
N PHE A 106 4.01 -6.14 13.15
CA PHE A 106 3.41 -7.46 13.03
C PHE A 106 3.44 -8.17 14.37
N THR A 107 2.33 -8.81 14.73
CA THR A 107 2.20 -9.54 15.99
C THR A 107 2.66 -10.99 15.90
N ASP A 108 2.82 -11.51 14.68
CA ASP A 108 3.19 -12.88 14.37
C ASP A 108 4.08 -12.94 13.12
N GLU A 109 5.23 -13.62 13.21
CA GLU A 109 6.25 -13.64 12.14
C GLU A 109 5.96 -14.66 11.01
N LYS A 110 4.75 -15.24 10.96
CA LYS A 110 4.45 -16.36 10.05
C LYS A 110 3.62 -15.93 8.86
N LEU A 111 4.18 -15.14 7.96
CA LEU A 111 3.62 -14.98 6.62
C LEU A 111 3.72 -16.33 5.88
N GLN A 112 2.60 -16.84 5.39
CA GLN A 112 2.55 -18.11 4.67
C GLN A 112 3.38 -18.03 3.38
N GLU A 113 3.96 -19.16 2.98
CA GLU A 113 4.80 -19.31 1.79
C GLU A 113 4.05 -18.96 0.49
N ASP A 114 2.77 -19.28 0.42
CA ASP A 114 1.88 -19.05 -0.72
C ASP A 114 1.01 -17.80 -0.56
N ALA A 115 1.29 -16.97 0.46
CA ALA A 115 0.52 -15.77 0.73
C ALA A 115 0.40 -14.89 -0.51
N LYS A 116 -0.82 -14.41 -0.77
CA LYS A 116 -1.11 -13.53 -1.90
C LYS A 116 -0.22 -12.26 -1.90
N LEU A 117 0.27 -11.87 -0.74
CA LEU A 117 1.25 -10.80 -0.55
C LEU A 117 2.42 -10.89 -1.52
N TRP A 118 2.97 -12.10 -1.72
CA TRP A 118 4.15 -12.34 -2.56
C TRP A 118 3.87 -12.26 -4.06
N LYS A 119 2.59 -12.30 -4.44
CA LYS A 119 2.12 -12.15 -5.83
C LYS A 119 1.82 -10.69 -6.17
N LEU A 120 1.91 -9.79 -5.20
CA LEU A 120 1.74 -8.37 -5.46
C LEU A 120 2.90 -7.85 -6.29
N ASP A 121 2.56 -6.92 -7.17
CA ASP A 121 3.54 -6.27 -8.02
C ASP A 121 4.38 -5.25 -7.26
N ARG A 122 3.75 -4.58 -6.29
CA ARG A 122 4.37 -3.50 -5.53
C ARG A 122 4.14 -3.66 -4.04
N LEU A 123 5.21 -3.64 -3.27
CA LEU A 123 5.15 -3.85 -1.83
C LEU A 123 5.98 -2.82 -1.09
N ALA A 124 5.38 -2.15 -0.12
CA ALA A 124 6.09 -1.21 0.74
C ALA A 124 5.87 -1.57 2.20
N PHE A 125 6.94 -1.62 2.99
CA PHE A 125 6.91 -1.80 4.44
C PHE A 125 7.63 -0.65 5.12
N ARG A 126 6.91 0.11 5.95
CA ARG A 126 7.48 1.31 6.60
C ARG A 126 8.27 1.03 7.89
N ASN A 127 8.12 -0.17 8.45
CA ASN A 127 8.85 -0.68 9.61
C ASN A 127 9.22 -2.14 9.33
N SER A 128 10.10 -2.37 8.36
CA SER A 128 10.39 -3.74 7.93
C SER A 128 11.27 -4.49 8.94
N GLU A 129 12.09 -3.78 9.71
CA GLU A 129 12.88 -4.28 10.85
C GLU A 129 13.44 -5.69 10.58
N ASP A 130 13.13 -6.65 11.45
CA ASP A 130 13.61 -8.04 11.39
C ASP A 130 12.88 -8.90 10.33
N MET A 131 11.78 -8.42 9.74
CA MET A 131 11.10 -9.10 8.63
C MET A 131 11.81 -8.91 7.29
N THR A 132 12.71 -7.92 7.19
CA THR A 132 13.43 -7.59 5.96
C THR A 132 14.05 -8.82 5.24
N PRO A 133 14.73 -9.78 5.91
CA PRO A 133 15.27 -10.98 5.28
C PRO A 133 14.21 -11.78 4.53
N MET A 134 13.09 -12.01 5.21
CA MET A 134 11.97 -12.78 4.70
C MET A 134 11.33 -12.05 3.51
N LEU A 135 11.08 -10.75 3.66
CA LEU A 135 10.50 -9.91 2.61
C LEU A 135 11.36 -9.96 1.34
N MET A 136 12.67 -9.75 1.46
CA MET A 136 13.58 -9.82 0.31
C MET A 136 13.61 -11.21 -0.31
N ARG A 137 13.67 -12.28 0.50
CA ARG A 137 13.75 -13.65 -0.02
C ARG A 137 12.49 -14.08 -0.77
N LYS A 138 11.31 -13.61 -0.34
CA LYS A 138 10.01 -14.07 -0.85
C LYS A 138 9.42 -13.20 -1.94
N PHE A 139 9.75 -11.92 -1.95
CA PHE A 139 9.17 -11.02 -2.93
C PHE A 139 9.70 -11.27 -4.34
N ASN A 140 8.77 -11.37 -5.28
CA ASN A 140 9.06 -11.58 -6.69
C ASN A 140 8.34 -10.57 -7.60
N GLY A 141 7.85 -9.47 -7.02
CA GLY A 141 7.21 -8.37 -7.77
C GLY A 141 8.22 -7.40 -8.38
N ARG A 142 7.70 -6.30 -8.95
CA ARG A 142 8.51 -5.28 -9.63
C ARG A 142 9.08 -4.23 -8.70
N TYR A 143 8.35 -3.78 -7.68
CA TYR A 143 8.81 -2.65 -6.86
C TYR A 143 8.68 -2.95 -5.37
N MET A 144 9.77 -2.77 -4.62
CA MET A 144 9.78 -2.90 -3.17
C MET A 144 10.33 -1.64 -2.50
N ILE A 145 9.66 -1.19 -1.44
CA ILE A 145 10.14 -0.15 -0.52
C ILE A 145 10.23 -0.74 0.88
N LEU A 146 11.38 -0.56 1.54
CA LEU A 146 11.61 -1.01 2.90
C LEU A 146 12.17 0.15 3.72
N ASP A 147 11.40 0.67 4.66
CA ASP A 147 11.87 1.66 5.63
C ASP A 147 12.11 0.98 6.99
N ASN A 148 13.04 1.54 7.79
CA ASN A 148 13.46 1.01 9.08
C ASN A 148 13.87 -0.47 9.04
N SER A 149 14.65 -0.87 8.03
CA SER A 149 15.16 -2.24 7.88
C SER A 149 16.36 -2.50 8.79
N ASN A 150 16.37 -3.63 9.49
CA ASN A 150 17.49 -4.02 10.34
C ASN A 150 18.54 -4.82 9.54
N TYR A 151 19.43 -4.12 8.84
CA TYR A 151 20.48 -4.76 8.03
C TYR A 151 21.78 -3.98 7.92
N SER A 152 22.88 -4.72 7.80
CA SER A 152 24.20 -4.16 7.55
C SER A 152 24.36 -3.72 6.11
N LYS A 153 25.31 -2.80 5.89
CA LYS A 153 25.71 -2.30 4.57
C LYS A 153 26.16 -3.42 3.64
N GLU A 154 26.86 -4.43 4.17
CA GLU A 154 27.41 -5.56 3.42
C GLU A 154 26.29 -6.43 2.83
N PHE A 155 25.21 -6.64 3.59
CA PHE A 155 24.03 -7.35 3.10
C PHE A 155 23.44 -6.65 1.87
N TRP A 156 23.18 -5.34 1.98
CA TRP A 156 22.64 -4.55 0.88
C TRP A 156 23.56 -4.54 -0.35
N GLN A 157 24.87 -4.40 -0.14
CA GLN A 157 25.84 -4.47 -1.23
C GLN A 157 25.83 -5.83 -1.93
N GLY A 158 25.76 -6.93 -1.17
CA GLY A 158 25.66 -8.28 -1.72
C GLY A 158 24.40 -8.46 -2.55
N LEU A 159 23.27 -7.99 -2.05
CA LEU A 159 21.98 -8.04 -2.72
C LEU A 159 22.00 -7.31 -4.06
N ILE A 160 22.47 -6.07 -4.06
CA ILE A 160 22.51 -5.21 -5.24
C ILE A 160 23.48 -5.77 -6.28
N ARG A 161 24.63 -6.31 -5.85
CA ARG A 161 25.56 -7.00 -6.77
C ARG A 161 24.88 -8.18 -7.48
N LYS A 162 24.18 -9.04 -6.73
CA LYS A 162 23.46 -10.18 -7.31
C LYS A 162 22.36 -9.74 -8.27
N TRP A 163 21.60 -8.70 -7.91
CA TRP A 163 20.55 -8.15 -8.77
C TRP A 163 21.12 -7.55 -10.07
N ILE A 164 22.15 -6.70 -10.00
CA ILE A 164 22.82 -6.10 -11.17
C ILE A 164 23.40 -7.18 -12.09
N ARG A 165 23.99 -8.24 -11.50
CA ARG A 165 24.53 -9.39 -12.24
C ARG A 165 23.45 -10.34 -12.76
N ARG A 166 22.17 -10.06 -12.49
CA ARG A 166 21.03 -10.91 -12.84
C ARG A 166 21.12 -12.32 -12.24
N GLU A 167 21.78 -12.48 -11.11
CA GLU A 167 21.89 -13.74 -10.37
C GLU A 167 20.66 -13.99 -9.48
N SER A 168 19.96 -12.93 -9.07
CA SER A 168 18.72 -13.01 -8.28
C SER A 168 17.85 -11.76 -8.46
N TYR A 169 16.62 -11.77 -7.94
CA TYR A 169 15.66 -10.64 -7.99
C TYR A 169 15.30 -10.20 -9.42
N HIS A 170 15.14 -11.15 -10.35
CA HIS A 170 15.02 -10.86 -11.79
C HIS A 170 13.84 -9.94 -12.16
N ASN A 171 12.75 -9.98 -11.38
CA ASN A 171 11.59 -9.14 -11.61
C ASN A 171 11.70 -7.74 -11.01
N LEU A 172 12.66 -7.51 -10.10
CA LEU A 172 12.81 -6.24 -9.42
C LEU A 172 13.24 -5.16 -10.44
N GLN A 173 12.47 -4.08 -10.46
CA GLN A 173 12.63 -2.95 -11.37
C GLN A 173 13.02 -1.68 -10.62
N ALA A 174 13.72 -0.86 -11.36
CA ALA A 174 13.99 0.53 -11.09
C ALA A 174 12.75 1.40 -11.31
N GLN A 175 12.43 2.35 -10.41
CA GLN A 175 11.32 3.30 -10.61
C GLN A 175 11.76 4.50 -11.46
N THR A 176 11.74 4.34 -12.78
CA THR A 176 12.23 5.31 -13.76
C THR A 176 11.40 6.60 -13.86
N GLY A 177 12.04 7.76 -13.74
CA GLY A 177 11.61 9.06 -14.28
C GLY A 177 12.67 9.85 -15.10
N GLY A 178 13.20 9.30 -16.21
CA GLY A 178 14.08 9.91 -17.25
C GLY A 178 15.64 9.88 -17.20
N GLY A 179 16.37 8.74 -17.41
CA GLY A 179 17.87 8.58 -17.44
C GLY A 179 18.71 7.63 -16.48
N LYS A 180 18.54 6.30 -16.38
CA LYS A 180 19.45 5.26 -15.76
C LYS A 180 20.53 5.62 -14.67
N TRP A 181 20.16 5.79 -13.39
CA TRP A 181 21.08 5.65 -12.24
C TRP A 181 20.42 5.07 -10.97
N ALA A 182 21.13 4.22 -10.21
CA ALA A 182 20.65 3.71 -8.93
C ALA A 182 21.17 4.52 -7.73
N SER A 183 20.27 4.99 -6.87
CA SER A 183 20.56 5.68 -5.61
C SER A 183 20.12 4.81 -4.42
N ILE A 184 21.09 4.50 -3.55
CA ILE A 184 20.83 3.96 -2.22
C ILE A 184 20.95 5.16 -1.27
N ARG A 185 19.84 5.60 -0.69
CA ARG A 185 19.87 6.61 0.37
C ARG A 185 19.69 5.93 1.71
N ASP A 186 20.78 5.81 2.44
CA ASP A 186 20.80 5.44 3.85
C ASP A 186 20.62 6.73 4.67
N THR A 187 19.49 6.85 5.37
CA THR A 187 19.19 8.00 6.24
C THR A 187 19.58 7.77 7.70
N GLY A 188 20.16 6.61 8.02
CA GLY A 188 20.39 6.14 9.40
C GLY A 188 19.16 5.47 10.05
N TYR A 189 17.98 5.54 9.43
CA TYR A 189 16.73 4.92 9.90
C TYR A 189 15.84 4.36 8.78
N ALA A 190 16.26 4.50 7.52
CA ALA A 190 15.62 3.88 6.36
C ALA A 190 16.66 3.73 5.24
N VAL A 191 16.54 2.65 4.48
CA VAL A 191 17.28 2.48 3.23
C VAL A 191 16.29 2.68 2.11
N HIS A 192 16.28 3.88 1.55
CA HIS A 192 15.45 4.12 0.40
C HIS A 192 16.19 3.69 -0.87
N PHE A 193 15.58 2.75 -1.58
CA PHE A 193 16.04 2.33 -2.88
C PHE A 193 15.28 3.13 -3.94
N PHE A 194 15.98 4.05 -4.58
CA PHE A 194 15.43 4.80 -5.70
C PHE A 194 16.35 4.65 -6.89
N VAL A 195 15.85 4.04 -7.96
CA VAL A 195 16.54 4.13 -9.25
C VAL A 195 15.79 5.18 -10.02
N TRP A 196 16.35 6.37 -10.04
CA TRP A 196 15.85 7.40 -10.91
C TRP A 196 16.46 7.17 -12.27
N ASP A 197 15.86 7.88 -13.16
CA ASP A 197 16.23 7.93 -14.52
C ASP A 197 16.56 9.44 -14.57
#